data_AF-A0A4R0RRQ4-F1
#
_entry.id   AF-A0A4R0RRQ4-F1
#
_cell.length_a   1.000
_cell.length_b   1.000
_cell.length_c   1.000
_cell.angle_alpha   90.00
_cell.angle_beta   90.00
_cell.angle_gamma   90.00
#
_symmetry.space_group_name_H-M   'P 1'
#
loop_
_entity.id
_entity.type
_entity.pdbx_description
1 polymer ?
#
loop_
_entity_poly.entity_id
_entity_poly.type
_entity_poly.pdbx_seq_one_letter_code
_entity_poly.pdbx_strand_id
1 'polypeptide(L)'
;MHDQAEAKKILVKVARVIMTARHLENLQIHGLQDLLAVSLPFSTAIIAHRNLQTIEFDGVGTTTGPTLISKMRSSVRKAVLDFGCRRNSDFEGESDLEDSDLEEEENFDDEMQPSLFLLPFIDCLEELHLVNLPSCTMFAPYQPQYTKVHSLIIDTDFAEELGCDELAHTFPSLKFLTWRCADEPMHPDDDREMNLDALVLPDEIWTGLEVLTCDVWWAYLLVFRRPVRCWRSVRIGRRKDDVRQFHAALGDLQPKHLDMNDLQKSFRKLPLIFLSMRLLFDVRRKSCERLAATSLPIHTYLRSMDVENITQRWAPYLPELKYVSFQFCPDQLSDAVFAVTRPDNRITVKSLPEDAARKILDECPFADKLCMRSSVDETVW
;
A
#
# COMPACT_ATOMS: atom_id res chain seq x y z
N MET A 1 42.26 11.22 4.70
CA MET A 1 43.20 10.07 4.64
C MET A 1 43.47 9.42 6.00
N HIS A 2 43.70 10.17 7.09
CA HIS A 2 43.95 9.55 8.41
C HIS A 2 42.74 8.74 8.91
N ASP A 3 41.52 9.27 8.74
CA ASP A 3 40.28 8.66 9.21
C ASP A 3 39.96 7.32 8.51
N GLN A 4 40.27 7.19 7.23
CA GLN A 4 40.07 5.94 6.48
C GLN A 4 40.96 4.80 6.99
N ALA A 5 42.19 5.10 7.41
CA ALA A 5 43.11 4.10 7.95
C ALA A 5 42.65 3.60 9.33
N GLU A 6 42.09 4.50 10.15
CA GLU A 6 41.50 4.14 11.44
C GLU A 6 40.21 3.32 11.27
N ALA A 7 39.29 3.78 10.40
CA ALA A 7 38.07 3.05 10.05
C ALA A 7 38.38 1.62 9.58
N LYS A 8 39.39 1.45 8.71
CA LYS A 8 39.83 0.11 8.25
C LYS A 8 40.32 -0.77 9.40
N LYS A 9 41.08 -0.24 10.36
CA LYS A 9 41.53 -0.99 11.55
C LYS A 9 40.36 -1.42 12.42
N ILE A 10 39.36 -0.55 12.60
CA ILE A 10 38.13 -0.86 13.35
C ILE A 10 37.37 -1.98 12.64
N LEU A 11 37.15 -1.86 11.32
CA LEU A 11 36.44 -2.86 10.54
C LEU A 11 37.11 -4.24 10.55
N VAL A 12 38.44 -4.31 10.58
CA VAL A 12 39.16 -5.59 10.74
C VAL A 12 38.87 -6.22 12.12
N LYS A 13 38.77 -5.42 13.18
CA LYS A 13 38.40 -5.93 14.51
C LYS A 13 36.95 -6.41 14.53
N VAL A 14 36.03 -5.64 13.94
CA VAL A 14 34.60 -6.03 13.81
C VAL A 14 34.47 -7.33 13.02
N ALA A 15 35.18 -7.46 11.89
CA ALA A 15 35.20 -8.68 11.09
C ALA A 15 35.64 -9.91 11.91
N ARG A 16 36.63 -9.76 12.81
CA ARG A 16 37.05 -10.83 13.72
C ARG A 16 35.94 -11.19 14.71
N VAL A 17 35.28 -10.19 15.29
CA VAL A 17 34.16 -10.42 16.22
C VAL A 17 33.05 -11.20 15.54
N ILE A 18 32.64 -10.75 14.34
CA ILE A 18 31.67 -11.44 13.49
C ILE A 18 32.11 -12.90 13.29
N MET A 19 33.28 -13.15 12.71
CA MET A 19 33.79 -14.52 12.49
C MET A 19 33.78 -15.43 13.72
N THR A 20 34.03 -14.88 14.92
CA THR A 20 34.04 -15.67 16.16
C THR A 20 32.64 -15.98 16.70
N ALA A 21 31.62 -15.23 16.29
CA ALA A 21 30.22 -15.42 16.70
C ALA A 21 29.57 -16.60 15.97
N ARG A 22 30.02 -17.84 16.25
CA ARG A 22 29.57 -19.06 15.55
C ARG A 22 28.06 -19.31 15.57
N HIS A 23 27.37 -18.77 16.57
CA HIS A 23 25.93 -18.90 16.76
C HIS A 23 25.17 -17.62 16.37
N LEU A 24 25.77 -16.76 15.54
CA LEU A 24 25.10 -15.57 15.06
C LEU A 24 23.96 -15.96 14.10
N GLU A 25 22.73 -15.66 14.51
CA GLU A 25 21.51 -15.94 13.74
C GLU A 25 20.91 -14.68 13.11
N ASN A 26 21.12 -13.52 13.72
CA ASN A 26 20.58 -12.25 13.25
C ASN A 26 21.73 -11.27 13.07
N LEU A 27 21.79 -10.62 11.91
CA LEU A 27 22.82 -9.63 11.60
C LEU A 27 22.19 -8.38 11.00
N GLN A 28 22.41 -7.26 11.67
CA GLN A 28 21.98 -5.94 11.23
C GLN A 28 23.19 -5.06 10.95
N ILE A 29 23.23 -4.41 9.78
CA ILE A 29 24.33 -3.53 9.36
C ILE A 29 23.76 -2.30 8.67
N HIS A 30 24.21 -1.11 9.10
CA HIS A 30 23.88 0.17 8.49
C HIS A 30 25.04 0.68 7.63
N GLY A 31 24.75 1.33 6.51
CA GLY A 31 25.75 1.83 5.56
C GLY A 31 26.62 0.71 4.97
N LEU A 32 26.01 -0.43 4.59
CA LEU A 32 26.72 -1.63 4.19
C LEU A 32 27.73 -1.36 3.06
N GLN A 33 27.34 -0.66 2.01
CA GLN A 33 28.19 -0.32 0.87
C GLN A 33 29.48 0.39 1.30
N ASP A 34 29.37 1.41 2.16
CA ASP A 34 30.52 2.16 2.66
C ASP A 34 31.48 1.24 3.44
N LEU A 35 30.96 0.34 4.27
CA LEU A 35 31.77 -0.59 5.06
C LEU A 35 32.47 -1.62 4.16
N LEU A 36 31.77 -2.10 3.11
CA LEU A 36 32.33 -3.04 2.14
C LEU A 36 33.43 -2.41 1.29
N ALA A 37 33.28 -1.14 0.90
CA ALA A 37 34.29 -0.39 0.15
C ALA A 37 35.61 -0.24 0.92
N VAL A 38 35.55 -0.16 2.25
CA VAL A 38 36.73 0.04 3.10
C VAL A 38 37.45 -1.26 3.46
N SER A 39 36.75 -2.40 3.59
CA SER A 39 37.31 -3.61 4.21
C SER A 39 36.84 -4.95 3.62
N LEU A 40 37.67 -5.58 2.79
CA LEU A 40 37.45 -6.95 2.29
C LEU A 40 37.34 -8.03 3.40
N PRO A 41 38.10 -7.96 4.52
CA PRO A 41 37.91 -8.91 5.62
C PRO A 41 36.49 -8.87 6.23
N PHE A 42 35.82 -7.71 6.18
CA PHE A 42 34.47 -7.54 6.70
C PHE A 42 33.45 -8.35 5.89
N SER A 43 33.48 -8.22 4.55
CA SER A 43 32.61 -9.01 3.66
C SER A 43 32.84 -10.53 3.83
N THR A 44 34.12 -10.93 3.94
CA THR A 44 34.50 -12.34 4.15
C THR A 44 33.95 -12.89 5.45
N ALA A 45 33.96 -12.10 6.52
CA ALA A 45 33.42 -12.50 7.81
C ALA A 45 31.91 -12.76 7.74
N ILE A 46 31.15 -11.91 7.05
CA ILE A 46 29.70 -12.08 6.86
C ILE A 46 29.40 -13.36 6.06
N ILE A 47 30.09 -13.56 4.93
CA ILE A 47 29.92 -14.75 4.06
C ILE A 47 30.23 -16.06 4.82
N ALA A 48 31.14 -16.02 5.79
CA ALA A 48 31.54 -17.21 6.55
C ALA A 48 30.42 -17.75 7.47
N HIS A 49 29.44 -16.94 7.85
CA HIS A 49 28.35 -17.40 8.72
C HIS A 49 27.36 -18.28 7.99
N ARG A 50 27.12 -19.48 8.53
CA ARG A 50 26.14 -20.44 8.00
C ARG A 50 24.83 -20.47 8.76
N ASN A 51 24.82 -19.90 9.96
CA ASN A 51 23.67 -19.95 10.88
C ASN A 51 22.78 -18.70 10.81
N LEU A 52 23.09 -17.73 9.94
CA LEU A 52 22.24 -16.54 9.78
C LEU A 52 20.85 -16.95 9.26
N GLN A 53 19.83 -16.54 9.99
CA GLN A 53 18.42 -16.71 9.68
C GLN A 53 17.78 -15.37 9.28
N THR A 54 18.27 -14.25 9.84
CA THR A 54 17.77 -12.91 9.53
C THR A 54 18.92 -11.99 9.17
N ILE A 55 18.75 -11.24 8.08
CA ILE A 55 19.63 -10.14 7.70
C ILE A 55 18.83 -8.85 7.57
N GLU A 56 19.37 -7.77 8.12
CA GLU A 56 18.82 -6.42 7.99
C GLU A 56 19.93 -5.48 7.56
N PHE A 57 19.99 -5.18 6.28
CA PHE A 57 21.04 -4.35 5.69
C PHE A 57 20.47 -3.04 5.17
N ASP A 58 21.14 -1.96 5.52
CA ASP A 58 20.84 -0.60 5.08
C ASP A 58 22.04 0.00 4.34
N GLY A 59 21.77 0.85 3.36
CA GLY A 59 22.77 1.30 2.38
C GLY A 59 23.40 0.13 1.64
N VAL A 60 22.57 -0.79 1.11
CA VAL A 60 23.04 -1.98 0.38
C VAL A 60 23.77 -1.59 -0.91
N GLY A 61 23.32 -0.51 -1.58
CA GLY A 61 23.83 -0.09 -2.87
C GLY A 61 23.47 -1.04 -4.02
N THR A 62 23.80 -0.65 -5.24
CA THR A 62 23.40 -1.38 -6.46
C THR A 62 24.34 -2.53 -6.83
N THR A 63 25.60 -2.51 -6.37
CA THR A 63 26.64 -3.45 -6.83
C THR A 63 27.25 -4.29 -5.71
N THR A 64 27.86 -3.65 -4.72
CA THR A 64 28.66 -4.34 -3.69
C THR A 64 27.80 -5.16 -2.72
N GLY A 65 26.66 -4.61 -2.30
CA GLY A 65 25.71 -5.31 -1.42
C GLY A 65 25.12 -6.56 -2.08
N PRO A 66 24.53 -6.47 -3.28
CA PRO A 66 24.04 -7.63 -4.03
C PRO A 66 25.13 -8.68 -4.26
N THR A 67 26.37 -8.26 -4.57
CA THR A 67 27.52 -9.16 -4.71
C THR A 67 27.88 -9.88 -3.41
N LEU A 68 27.75 -9.23 -2.24
CA LEU A 68 27.91 -9.89 -0.94
C LEU A 68 26.80 -10.93 -0.73
N ILE A 69 25.55 -10.53 -0.92
CA ILE A 69 24.35 -11.35 -0.64
C ILE A 69 24.37 -12.62 -1.50
N SER A 70 24.66 -12.51 -2.79
CA SER A 70 24.78 -13.64 -3.73
C SER A 70 25.88 -14.65 -3.36
N LYS A 71 26.86 -14.27 -2.52
CA LYS A 71 27.93 -15.15 -2.03
C LYS A 71 27.62 -15.79 -0.68
N MET A 72 26.59 -15.32 0.03
CA MET A 72 26.17 -15.89 1.30
C MET A 72 25.67 -17.33 1.09
N ARG A 73 25.78 -18.16 2.13
CA ARG A 73 25.37 -19.57 2.08
C ARG A 73 24.62 -20.01 3.34
N SER A 74 24.08 -19.04 4.06
CA SER A 74 23.24 -19.24 5.23
C SER A 74 21.79 -19.45 4.83
N SER A 75 21.01 -20.14 5.66
CA SER A 75 19.58 -20.37 5.44
C SER A 75 18.75 -19.17 5.91
N VAL A 76 18.94 -18.02 5.26
CA VAL A 76 18.23 -16.78 5.59
C VAL A 76 16.74 -16.95 5.28
N ARG A 77 15.91 -16.77 6.30
CA ARG A 77 14.44 -16.80 6.23
C ARG A 77 13.84 -15.42 6.10
N LYS A 78 14.49 -14.40 6.66
CA LYS A 78 14.06 -13.02 6.57
C LYS A 78 15.18 -12.13 6.06
N ALA A 79 14.90 -11.37 5.02
CA ALA A 79 15.81 -10.35 4.49
C ALA A 79 15.12 -8.98 4.46
N VAL A 80 15.74 -7.99 5.11
CA VAL A 80 15.38 -6.59 4.98
C VAL A 80 16.54 -5.87 4.32
N LEU A 81 16.31 -5.35 3.11
CA LEU A 81 17.32 -4.74 2.27
C LEU A 81 16.88 -3.33 1.92
N ASP A 82 17.53 -2.33 2.51
CA ASP A 82 17.39 -0.93 2.14
C ASP A 82 18.58 -0.53 1.27
N PHE A 83 18.32 -0.20 0.00
CA PHE A 83 19.36 0.12 -0.97
C PHE A 83 19.89 1.53 -0.82
N GLY A 84 19.19 2.40 -0.08
CA GLY A 84 19.59 3.80 0.12
C GLY A 84 19.41 4.69 -1.10
N CYS A 85 18.77 4.21 -2.18
CA CYS A 85 18.48 5.00 -3.37
C CYS A 85 17.27 5.91 -3.08
N ARG A 86 17.52 7.12 -2.60
CA ARG A 86 16.48 8.13 -2.40
C ARG A 86 16.54 9.15 -3.51
N ARG A 87 15.38 9.55 -4.03
CA ARG A 87 15.29 10.70 -4.92
C ARG A 87 15.71 11.94 -4.11
N ASN A 88 16.67 12.72 -4.60
CA ASN A 88 16.99 14.03 -4.03
C ASN A 88 15.87 15.06 -4.32
N SER A 89 14.59 14.67 -4.24
CA SER A 89 13.45 15.55 -4.53
C SER A 89 13.29 16.66 -3.50
N ASP A 90 13.93 16.55 -2.32
CA ASP A 90 14.00 17.66 -1.35
C ASP A 90 14.90 18.83 -1.84
N PHE A 91 15.58 18.69 -2.99
CA PHE A 91 16.32 19.76 -3.66
C PHE A 91 15.54 20.44 -4.81
N GLU A 92 14.21 20.35 -4.82
CA GLU A 92 13.33 21.25 -5.63
C GLU A 92 13.33 22.71 -5.10
N GLY A 93 14.39 23.15 -4.45
CA GLY A 93 14.58 24.52 -4.02
C GLY A 93 15.26 25.35 -5.10
N GLU A 94 14.47 25.86 -6.05
CA GLU A 94 14.71 27.09 -6.83
C GLU A 94 16.20 27.44 -7.11
N SER A 95 17.02 26.49 -7.57
CA SER A 95 18.32 26.87 -8.12
C SER A 95 18.12 27.14 -9.60
N ASP A 96 17.81 28.41 -9.93
CA ASP A 96 17.90 29.02 -11.26
C ASP A 96 19.35 29.01 -11.82
N LEU A 97 20.17 28.05 -11.40
CA LEU A 97 21.53 27.84 -11.90
C LEU A 97 21.44 26.87 -13.07
N GLU A 98 20.97 27.38 -14.21
CA GLU A 98 20.85 26.70 -15.51
C GLU A 98 22.19 26.14 -16.09
N ASP A 99 23.29 26.09 -15.33
CA ASP A 99 24.64 25.93 -15.89
C ASP A 99 25.62 25.02 -15.09
N SER A 100 25.15 24.17 -14.16
CA SER A 100 26.07 23.18 -13.58
C SER A 100 25.93 21.82 -14.26
N ASP A 101 26.87 21.53 -15.16
CA ASP A 101 27.20 20.24 -15.79
C ASP A 101 27.54 19.11 -14.78
N LEU A 102 26.85 19.05 -13.63
CA LEU A 102 26.99 18.03 -12.58
C LEU A 102 25.74 17.16 -12.47
N GLU A 103 25.04 16.97 -13.58
CA GLU A 103 24.24 15.77 -13.83
C GLU A 103 25.20 14.60 -14.08
N GLU A 104 26.02 14.24 -13.08
CA GLU A 104 26.36 12.84 -12.92
C GLU A 104 25.07 12.18 -12.39
N GLU A 105 24.07 12.05 -13.27
CA GLU A 105 23.16 10.92 -13.19
C GLU A 105 24.10 9.72 -13.11
N GLU A 106 24.24 9.14 -11.91
CA GLU A 106 24.92 7.86 -11.78
C GLU A 106 24.22 6.96 -12.80
N ASN A 107 24.87 6.68 -13.92
CA ASN A 107 24.31 5.83 -14.97
C ASN A 107 23.97 4.49 -14.31
N PHE A 108 22.71 4.32 -13.92
CA PHE A 108 22.15 3.07 -13.41
C PHE A 108 21.88 2.13 -14.59
N ASP A 109 22.83 2.05 -15.53
CA ASP A 109 22.73 1.27 -16.76
C ASP A 109 22.68 -0.25 -16.49
N ASP A 110 23.06 -0.67 -15.28
CA ASP A 110 22.98 -2.08 -14.88
C ASP A 110 21.61 -2.37 -14.26
N GLU A 111 20.74 -2.99 -15.05
CA GLU A 111 19.47 -3.57 -14.60
C GLU A 111 19.66 -4.40 -13.33
N MET A 112 18.98 -4.00 -12.25
CA MET A 112 19.07 -4.71 -10.98
C MET A 112 18.01 -5.80 -10.91
N GLN A 113 18.45 -7.05 -10.72
CA GLN A 113 17.55 -8.20 -10.62
C GLN A 113 17.60 -8.83 -9.21
N PRO A 114 16.71 -8.46 -8.28
CA PRO A 114 16.62 -9.03 -6.94
C PRO A 114 16.53 -10.55 -6.92
N SER A 115 15.82 -11.11 -7.89
CA SER A 115 15.67 -12.56 -8.03
C SER A 115 17.01 -13.28 -8.20
N LEU A 116 18.04 -12.67 -8.79
CA LEU A 116 19.34 -13.31 -9.02
C LEU A 116 20.24 -13.29 -7.79
N PHE A 117 20.39 -12.15 -7.10
CA PHE A 117 21.30 -12.10 -5.95
C PHE A 117 20.71 -12.73 -4.69
N LEU A 118 19.39 -12.89 -4.61
CA LEU A 118 18.72 -13.63 -3.53
C LEU A 118 18.71 -15.15 -3.75
N LEU A 119 19.23 -15.64 -4.88
CA LEU A 119 19.25 -17.07 -5.23
C LEU A 119 19.80 -17.98 -4.12
N PRO A 120 20.82 -17.60 -3.31
CA PRO A 120 21.28 -18.45 -2.20
C PRO A 120 20.21 -18.77 -1.15
N PHE A 121 19.11 -18.01 -1.11
CA PHE A 121 18.03 -18.14 -0.13
C PHE A 121 16.75 -18.71 -0.73
N ILE A 122 16.74 -19.10 -2.00
CA ILE A 122 15.55 -19.55 -2.74
C ILE A 122 14.70 -20.59 -1.99
N ASP A 123 15.36 -21.54 -1.32
CA ASP A 123 14.71 -22.66 -0.62
C ASP A 123 14.35 -22.35 0.84
N CYS A 124 14.67 -21.17 1.37
CA CYS A 124 14.45 -20.84 2.79
C CYS A 124 13.85 -19.47 3.07
N LEU A 125 13.87 -18.55 2.11
CA LEU A 125 13.35 -17.21 2.29
C LEU A 125 11.82 -17.24 2.47
N GLU A 126 11.33 -16.67 3.58
CA GLU A 126 9.94 -16.64 4.01
C GLU A 126 9.39 -15.19 3.99
N GLU A 127 10.25 -14.23 4.35
CA GLU A 127 9.92 -12.80 4.41
C GLU A 127 10.99 -11.96 3.68
N LEU A 128 10.55 -11.09 2.76
CA LEU A 128 11.42 -10.20 2.00
C LEU A 128 10.91 -8.76 2.09
N HIS A 129 11.78 -7.85 2.52
CA HIS A 129 11.50 -6.42 2.51
C HIS A 129 12.56 -5.74 1.63
N LEU A 130 12.10 -5.06 0.58
CA LEU A 130 12.91 -4.28 -0.34
C LEU A 130 12.55 -2.81 -0.15
N VAL A 131 13.52 -2.00 0.24
CA VAL A 131 13.33 -0.60 0.60
C VAL A 131 14.24 0.28 -0.25
N ASN A 132 13.74 1.42 -0.73
CA ASN A 132 14.45 2.38 -1.58
C ASN A 132 15.10 1.71 -2.80
N LEU A 133 14.35 0.88 -3.53
CA LEU A 133 14.86 0.17 -4.70
C LEU A 133 15.32 1.16 -5.80
N PRO A 134 16.37 0.82 -6.57
CA PRO A 134 16.69 1.55 -7.79
C PRO A 134 15.55 1.51 -8.81
N SER A 135 15.43 2.53 -9.65
CA SER A 135 14.40 2.64 -10.68
C SER A 135 14.44 1.48 -11.69
N CYS A 136 15.62 1.04 -12.09
CA CYS A 136 15.85 -0.06 -13.04
C CYS A 136 15.74 -1.47 -12.42
N THR A 137 14.89 -1.62 -11.40
CA THR A 137 14.71 -2.92 -10.72
C THR A 137 13.67 -3.75 -11.47
N MET A 138 14.08 -4.91 -11.99
CA MET A 138 13.19 -5.85 -12.67
C MET A 138 13.20 -7.24 -12.02
N PHE A 139 12.09 -7.96 -12.13
CA PHE A 139 12.00 -9.34 -11.69
C PHE A 139 11.95 -10.26 -12.90
N ALA A 140 13.06 -10.96 -13.18
CA ALA A 140 13.14 -11.81 -14.36
C ALA A 140 11.94 -12.79 -14.47
N PRO A 141 11.11 -12.72 -15.54
CA PRO A 141 9.83 -13.44 -15.64
C PRO A 141 9.94 -14.97 -15.75
N TYR A 142 11.16 -15.53 -15.76
CA TYR A 142 11.40 -16.95 -16.07
C TYR A 142 12.43 -17.64 -15.17
N GLN A 143 12.44 -17.32 -13.86
CA GLN A 143 13.23 -17.92 -12.74
C GLN A 143 14.17 -16.91 -12.09
N PRO A 144 14.48 -17.10 -10.78
CA PRO A 144 13.98 -18.12 -9.84
C PRO A 144 12.63 -17.80 -9.17
N GLN A 145 11.92 -18.86 -8.74
CA GLN A 145 10.70 -18.74 -7.93
C GLN A 145 10.97 -18.97 -6.43
N TYR A 146 10.48 -18.07 -5.59
CA TYR A 146 10.61 -18.09 -4.14
C TYR A 146 9.32 -18.63 -3.50
N THR A 147 9.11 -19.95 -3.62
CA THR A 147 7.85 -20.61 -3.22
C THR A 147 7.56 -20.58 -1.71
N LYS A 148 8.54 -20.25 -0.87
CA LYS A 148 8.35 -20.09 0.59
C LYS A 148 8.05 -18.67 1.03
N VAL A 149 8.30 -17.68 0.16
CA VAL A 149 8.04 -16.28 0.49
C VAL A 149 6.54 -16.08 0.56
N HIS A 150 6.05 -15.81 1.77
CA HIS A 150 4.64 -15.52 2.03
C HIS A 150 4.42 -14.06 2.41
N SER A 151 5.47 -13.30 2.71
CA SER A 151 5.41 -11.87 3.03
C SER A 151 6.42 -11.09 2.20
N LEU A 152 5.92 -10.11 1.43
CA LEU A 152 6.71 -9.20 0.61
C LEU A 152 6.34 -7.76 0.96
N ILE A 153 7.36 -6.95 1.24
CA ILE A 153 7.23 -5.51 1.40
C ILE A 153 8.11 -4.85 0.34
N ILE A 154 7.51 -4.02 -0.49
CA ILE A 154 8.18 -3.13 -1.43
C ILE A 154 7.85 -1.70 -0.97
N ASP A 155 8.89 -0.95 -0.59
CA ASP A 155 8.78 0.44 -0.14
C ASP A 155 9.83 1.26 -0.91
N THR A 156 9.42 1.86 -2.02
CA THR A 156 10.35 2.44 -3.00
C THR A 156 9.87 3.82 -3.44
N ASP A 157 10.78 4.72 -3.79
CA ASP A 157 10.36 5.97 -4.41
C ASP A 157 9.95 5.72 -5.87
N PHE A 158 10.54 4.74 -6.55
CA PHE A 158 10.36 4.42 -7.97
C PHE A 158 9.72 3.05 -8.20
N ALA A 159 8.73 2.92 -9.07
CA ALA A 159 8.11 1.62 -9.41
C ALA A 159 7.71 1.48 -10.89
N GLU A 160 8.26 2.29 -11.79
CA GLU A 160 7.89 2.31 -13.22
C GLU A 160 8.05 0.94 -13.90
N GLU A 161 9.02 0.13 -13.45
CA GLU A 161 9.37 -1.16 -14.09
C GLU A 161 8.89 -2.41 -13.33
N LEU A 162 8.25 -2.26 -12.17
CA LEU A 162 7.86 -3.42 -11.35
C LEU A 162 6.53 -4.03 -11.84
N GLY A 163 6.64 -5.00 -12.76
CA GLY A 163 5.51 -5.77 -13.28
C GLY A 163 4.81 -6.61 -12.20
N CYS A 164 3.48 -6.54 -12.16
CA CYS A 164 2.66 -7.37 -11.27
C CYS A 164 2.83 -8.85 -11.58
N ASP A 165 2.87 -9.19 -12.87
CA ASP A 165 3.04 -10.53 -13.41
C ASP A 165 4.40 -11.15 -13.05
N GLU A 166 5.46 -10.35 -13.14
CA GLU A 166 6.81 -10.75 -12.75
C GLU A 166 6.91 -11.10 -11.27
N LEU A 167 6.32 -10.26 -10.41
CA LEU A 167 6.26 -10.50 -8.97
C LEU A 167 5.39 -11.70 -8.64
N ALA A 168 4.27 -11.85 -9.34
CA ALA A 168 3.36 -12.97 -9.15
C ALA A 168 4.04 -14.29 -9.54
N HIS A 169 4.80 -14.30 -10.63
CA HIS A 169 5.64 -15.43 -11.03
C HIS A 169 6.76 -15.71 -10.02
N THR A 170 7.47 -14.67 -9.57
CA THR A 170 8.61 -14.79 -8.65
C THR A 170 8.18 -15.27 -7.27
N PHE A 171 7.02 -14.84 -6.78
CA PHE A 171 6.52 -15.11 -5.43
C PHE A 171 5.13 -15.78 -5.45
N PRO A 172 5.00 -17.01 -5.98
CA PRO A 172 3.69 -17.61 -6.25
C PRO A 172 2.87 -17.90 -4.98
N SER A 173 3.53 -18.07 -3.83
CA SER A 173 2.90 -18.41 -2.53
C SER A 173 2.60 -17.19 -1.65
N LEU A 174 2.60 -15.99 -2.21
CA LEU A 174 2.47 -14.76 -1.44
C LEU A 174 1.11 -14.67 -0.73
N LYS A 175 1.15 -14.35 0.56
CA LYS A 175 -0.05 -14.14 1.40
C LYS A 175 -0.21 -12.69 1.85
N PHE A 176 0.91 -12.00 2.05
CA PHE A 176 0.96 -10.62 2.50
C PHE A 176 1.80 -9.81 1.53
N LEU A 177 1.17 -8.82 0.89
CA LEU A 177 1.86 -7.85 0.03
C LEU A 177 1.68 -6.47 0.62
N THR A 178 2.78 -5.78 0.91
CA THR A 178 2.79 -4.34 1.14
C THR A 178 3.49 -3.66 -0.02
N TRP A 179 2.77 -2.81 -0.72
CA TRP A 179 3.30 -2.00 -1.80
C TRP A 179 3.16 -0.53 -1.45
N ARG A 180 4.30 0.14 -1.31
CA ARG A 180 4.40 1.57 -1.08
C ARG A 180 5.32 2.11 -2.15
N CYS A 181 4.77 2.94 -3.01
CA CYS A 181 5.57 3.72 -3.92
C CYS A 181 5.15 5.18 -3.90
N ALA A 182 6.14 6.06 -3.83
CA ALA A 182 5.94 7.49 -3.77
C ALA A 182 5.66 8.09 -5.15
N ASP A 183 6.31 7.56 -6.19
CA ASP A 183 6.14 8.04 -7.55
C ASP A 183 4.74 7.76 -8.09
N GLU A 184 4.29 8.73 -8.88
CA GLU A 184 2.96 8.79 -9.44
C GLU A 184 3.04 8.46 -10.93
N PRO A 185 2.51 7.30 -11.39
CA PRO A 185 2.52 6.95 -12.81
C PRO A 185 1.93 8.06 -13.69
N MET A 186 2.57 8.32 -14.82
CA MET A 186 2.12 9.39 -15.71
C MET A 186 0.77 9.06 -16.38
N HIS A 187 0.52 7.77 -16.67
CA HIS A 187 -0.60 7.32 -17.49
C HIS A 187 -1.32 6.10 -16.88
N PRO A 188 -2.03 6.25 -15.75
CA PRO A 188 -2.57 5.13 -14.99
C PRO A 188 -3.60 4.28 -15.73
N ASP A 189 -4.32 4.84 -16.71
CA ASP A 189 -5.28 4.07 -17.51
C ASP A 189 -4.56 3.21 -18.57
N ASP A 190 -3.53 3.76 -19.21
CA ASP A 190 -2.71 3.04 -20.20
C ASP A 190 -1.94 1.91 -19.50
N ASP A 191 -1.32 2.18 -18.35
CA ASP A 191 -0.63 1.18 -17.52
C ASP A 191 -1.59 0.06 -17.08
N ARG A 192 -2.83 0.41 -16.73
CA ARG A 192 -3.86 -0.57 -16.38
C ARG A 192 -4.25 -1.42 -17.58
N GLU A 193 -4.43 -0.82 -18.76
CA GLU A 193 -4.76 -1.55 -20.00
C GLU A 193 -3.64 -2.50 -20.38
N MET A 194 -2.39 -2.04 -20.30
CA MET A 194 -1.20 -2.89 -20.47
C MET A 194 -1.19 -4.06 -19.49
N ASN A 195 -1.47 -3.83 -18.20
CA ASN A 195 -1.56 -4.90 -17.21
C ASN A 195 -2.72 -5.87 -17.52
N LEU A 196 -3.88 -5.36 -17.96
CA LEU A 196 -5.03 -6.19 -18.36
C LEU A 196 -4.72 -7.10 -19.55
N ASP A 197 -3.93 -6.61 -20.50
CA ASP A 197 -3.51 -7.33 -21.70
C ASP A 197 -2.35 -8.30 -21.40
N ALA A 198 -1.40 -7.91 -20.55
CA ALA A 198 -0.28 -8.73 -20.09
C ALA A 198 -0.73 -9.90 -19.20
N LEU A 199 -1.89 -9.78 -18.55
CA LEU A 199 -2.55 -10.84 -17.79
C LEU A 199 -3.09 -11.98 -18.69
N VAL A 200 -2.22 -12.58 -19.49
CA VAL A 200 -2.31 -13.97 -19.97
C VAL A 200 -1.79 -14.94 -18.89
N LEU A 201 -1.67 -14.47 -17.65
CA LEU A 201 -1.25 -15.29 -16.53
C LEU A 201 -2.23 -16.44 -16.31
N PRO A 202 -1.73 -17.62 -15.89
CA PRO A 202 -2.59 -18.66 -15.35
C PRO A 202 -3.47 -18.07 -14.27
N ASP A 203 -4.76 -18.39 -14.31
CA ASP A 203 -5.80 -18.00 -13.36
C ASP A 203 -5.44 -18.24 -11.86
N GLU A 204 -4.34 -18.92 -11.57
CA GLU A 204 -3.96 -19.45 -10.28
C GLU A 204 -3.01 -18.56 -9.46
N ILE A 205 -2.37 -17.56 -10.08
CA ILE A 205 -1.32 -16.79 -9.38
C ILE A 205 -1.94 -15.85 -8.34
N TRP A 206 -1.37 -15.86 -7.12
CA TRP A 206 -1.82 -15.11 -5.94
C TRP A 206 -3.27 -15.35 -5.51
N THR A 207 -3.83 -16.50 -5.88
CA THR A 207 -5.10 -17.01 -5.29
C THR A 207 -5.02 -17.14 -3.76
N GLY A 208 -3.81 -17.22 -3.20
CA GLY A 208 -3.53 -17.24 -1.76
C GLY A 208 -3.32 -15.87 -1.11
N LEU A 209 -3.41 -14.74 -1.84
CA LEU A 209 -3.15 -13.43 -1.27
C LEU A 209 -4.24 -13.04 -0.26
N GLU A 210 -3.88 -13.01 1.01
CA GLU A 210 -4.81 -12.72 2.10
C GLU A 210 -4.89 -11.20 2.37
N VAL A 211 -3.75 -10.53 2.40
CA VAL A 211 -3.69 -9.10 2.75
C VAL A 211 -2.89 -8.33 1.71
N LEU A 212 -3.54 -7.31 1.15
CA LEU A 212 -2.92 -6.29 0.33
C LEU A 212 -2.86 -4.98 1.12
N THR A 213 -1.68 -4.38 1.21
CA THR A 213 -1.48 -3.07 1.85
C THR A 213 -0.88 -2.13 0.81
N CYS A 214 -1.71 -1.32 0.18
CA CYS A 214 -1.30 -0.33 -0.81
C CYS A 214 -2.38 0.75 -0.91
N ASP A 215 -2.04 1.87 -1.53
CA ASP A 215 -3.04 2.90 -1.82
C ASP A 215 -3.97 2.48 -2.97
N VAL A 216 -4.94 3.34 -3.27
CA VAL A 216 -5.93 3.11 -4.33
C VAL A 216 -5.30 2.97 -5.69
N TRP A 217 -4.26 3.74 -5.94
CA TRP A 217 -3.63 3.76 -7.24
C TRP A 217 -2.98 2.42 -7.51
N TRP A 218 -2.07 1.98 -6.65
CA TRP A 218 -1.37 0.71 -6.87
C TRP A 218 -2.37 -0.45 -6.94
N ALA A 219 -3.42 -0.44 -6.12
CA ALA A 219 -4.51 -1.41 -6.25
C ALA A 219 -5.21 -1.39 -7.63
N TYR A 220 -5.42 -0.20 -8.20
CA TYR A 220 -6.01 -0.01 -9.52
C TYR A 220 -5.10 -0.53 -10.65
N LEU A 221 -3.80 -0.30 -10.57
CA LEU A 221 -2.83 -0.74 -11.57
C LEU A 221 -2.57 -2.25 -11.55
N LEU A 222 -2.60 -2.87 -10.37
CA LEU A 222 -2.26 -4.29 -10.23
C LEU A 222 -3.33 -5.23 -10.81
N VAL A 223 -4.54 -4.73 -11.07
CA VAL A 223 -5.68 -5.44 -11.66
C VAL A 223 -5.92 -6.84 -11.09
N PHE A 224 -5.88 -6.95 -9.77
CA PHE A 224 -6.06 -8.23 -9.08
C PHE A 224 -7.48 -8.77 -9.27
N ARG A 225 -7.67 -9.74 -10.18
CA ARG A 225 -8.98 -10.36 -10.46
C ARG A 225 -9.44 -11.37 -9.39
N ARG A 226 -8.80 -11.41 -8.22
CA ARG A 226 -9.05 -12.40 -7.18
C ARG A 226 -9.46 -11.73 -5.87
N PRO A 227 -10.45 -12.29 -5.15
CA PRO A 227 -10.85 -11.78 -3.85
C PRO A 227 -9.71 -11.81 -2.84
N VAL A 228 -9.28 -10.64 -2.36
CA VAL A 228 -8.39 -10.55 -1.19
C VAL A 228 -9.21 -10.59 0.09
N ARG A 229 -8.65 -11.13 1.18
CA ARG A 229 -9.37 -11.11 2.47
C ARG A 229 -9.40 -9.71 3.06
N CYS A 230 -8.31 -8.96 2.96
CA CYS A 230 -8.20 -7.63 3.52
C CYS A 230 -7.39 -6.70 2.62
N TRP A 231 -7.93 -5.52 2.34
CA TRP A 231 -7.19 -4.43 1.71
C TRP A 231 -6.98 -3.29 2.73
N ARG A 232 -5.73 -2.88 2.96
CA ARG A 232 -5.32 -1.91 3.98
C ARG A 232 -4.60 -0.70 3.41
N SER A 233 -4.54 0.35 4.22
CA SER A 233 -3.87 1.63 3.90
C SER A 233 -4.46 2.33 2.68
N VAL A 234 -5.76 2.15 2.47
CA VAL A 234 -6.49 2.76 1.37
C VAL A 234 -6.53 4.28 1.56
N ARG A 235 -5.94 5.00 0.62
CA ARG A 235 -5.89 6.46 0.59
C ARG A 235 -6.67 6.95 -0.63
N ILE A 236 -7.73 7.73 -0.38
CA ILE A 236 -8.60 8.31 -1.40
C ILE A 236 -8.60 9.83 -1.22
N GLY A 237 -8.72 10.58 -2.31
CA GLY A 237 -8.95 12.02 -2.31
C GLY A 237 -7.68 12.86 -2.45
N ARG A 238 -6.56 12.24 -2.82
CA ARG A 238 -5.36 12.96 -3.28
C ARG A 238 -5.56 13.49 -4.69
N ARG A 239 -6.30 12.75 -5.52
CA ARG A 239 -6.52 13.07 -6.93
C ARG A 239 -8.01 13.03 -7.30
N LYS A 240 -8.34 13.65 -8.43
CA LYS A 240 -9.72 13.70 -8.95
C LYS A 240 -10.25 12.31 -9.31
N ASP A 241 -9.39 11.43 -9.83
CA ASP A 241 -9.76 10.11 -10.31
C ASP A 241 -9.69 8.99 -9.27
N ASP A 242 -9.19 9.26 -8.05
CA ASP A 242 -9.06 8.26 -6.99
C ASP A 242 -10.38 7.52 -6.73
N VAL A 243 -11.52 8.22 -6.81
CA VAL A 243 -12.83 7.60 -6.57
C VAL A 243 -13.16 6.58 -7.67
N ARG A 244 -12.92 6.92 -8.94
CA ARG A 244 -13.13 6.01 -10.07
C ARG A 244 -12.20 4.80 -9.97
N GLN A 245 -10.91 5.06 -9.71
CA GLN A 245 -9.89 4.03 -9.56
C GLN A 245 -10.19 3.10 -8.37
N PHE A 246 -10.64 3.66 -7.24
CA PHE A 246 -11.07 2.89 -6.08
C PHE A 246 -12.25 1.99 -6.40
N HIS A 247 -13.26 2.48 -7.14
CA HIS A 247 -14.39 1.66 -7.56
C HIS A 247 -13.96 0.50 -8.46
N ALA A 248 -13.06 0.75 -9.42
CA ALA A 248 -12.50 -0.30 -10.26
C ALA A 248 -11.69 -1.32 -9.44
N ALA A 249 -10.77 -0.85 -8.60
CA ALA A 249 -9.97 -1.69 -7.71
C ALA A 249 -10.84 -2.54 -6.77
N LEU A 250 -11.93 -2.00 -6.22
CA LEU A 250 -12.89 -2.77 -5.42
C LEU A 250 -13.57 -3.88 -6.23
N GLY A 251 -13.92 -3.61 -7.49
CA GLY A 251 -14.53 -4.58 -8.38
C GLY A 251 -13.60 -5.74 -8.72
N ASP A 252 -12.31 -5.44 -8.90
CA ASP A 252 -11.27 -6.43 -9.16
C ASP A 252 -10.96 -7.23 -7.88
N LEU A 253 -10.56 -6.53 -6.81
CA LEU A 253 -10.07 -7.11 -5.55
C LEU A 253 -11.12 -7.80 -4.69
N GLN A 254 -12.38 -7.36 -4.77
CA GLN A 254 -13.51 -7.85 -3.97
C GLN A 254 -13.16 -8.11 -2.49
N PRO A 255 -12.58 -7.13 -1.77
CA PRO A 255 -12.05 -7.37 -0.43
C PRO A 255 -13.16 -7.69 0.58
N LYS A 256 -12.97 -8.71 1.42
CA LYS A 256 -13.92 -8.99 2.52
C LYS A 256 -13.84 -7.94 3.63
N HIS A 257 -12.66 -7.36 3.82
CA HIS A 257 -12.40 -6.31 4.81
C HIS A 257 -11.62 -5.17 4.17
N LEU A 258 -12.09 -3.95 4.42
CA LEU A 258 -11.42 -2.73 3.99
C LEU A 258 -10.95 -1.98 5.23
N ASP A 259 -9.64 -1.78 5.36
CA ASP A 259 -9.05 -0.95 6.40
C ASP A 259 -8.76 0.45 5.83
N MET A 260 -9.63 1.39 6.21
CA MET A 260 -9.53 2.82 5.89
C MET A 260 -9.01 3.64 7.07
N ASN A 261 -8.25 3.07 8.01
CA ASN A 261 -7.71 3.80 9.15
C ASN A 261 -6.84 5.00 8.72
N ASP A 262 -6.17 4.94 7.58
CA ASP A 262 -5.44 6.08 7.02
C ASP A 262 -6.37 7.18 6.47
N LEU A 263 -7.57 6.84 6.01
CA LEU A 263 -8.61 7.82 5.67
C LEU A 263 -9.00 8.66 6.89
N GLN A 264 -9.02 8.05 8.09
CA GLN A 264 -9.28 8.79 9.35
C GLN A 264 -8.20 9.86 9.64
N LYS A 265 -6.95 9.63 9.22
CA LYS A 265 -5.88 10.63 9.35
C LYS A 265 -6.07 11.77 8.35
N SER A 266 -6.45 11.45 7.10
CA SER A 266 -6.76 12.47 6.08
C SER A 266 -7.97 13.31 6.45
N PHE A 267 -8.99 12.69 7.04
CA PHE A 267 -10.20 13.35 7.55
C PHE A 267 -9.93 14.47 8.56
N ARG A 268 -8.88 14.35 9.39
CA ARG A 268 -8.52 15.41 10.35
C ARG A 268 -8.14 16.74 9.69
N LYS A 269 -7.70 16.72 8.42
CA LYS A 269 -7.28 17.90 7.68
C LYS A 269 -8.41 18.53 6.85
N LEU A 270 -9.54 17.84 6.70
CA LEU A 270 -10.66 18.31 5.89
C LEU A 270 -11.66 19.06 6.80
N PRO A 271 -12.07 20.30 6.44
CA PRO A 271 -13.14 21.04 7.13
C PRO A 271 -14.51 20.45 6.76
N LEU A 272 -14.68 19.15 6.99
CA LEU A 272 -15.84 18.39 6.54
C LEU A 272 -17.00 18.63 7.52
N ILE A 273 -17.96 19.45 7.11
CA ILE A 273 -19.16 19.76 7.90
C ILE A 273 -20.23 18.65 7.76
N PHE A 274 -20.30 18.04 6.59
CA PHE A 274 -21.33 17.04 6.24
C PHE A 274 -20.66 15.83 5.57
N LEU A 275 -20.89 14.63 6.12
CA LEU A 275 -20.43 13.37 5.54
C LEU A 275 -21.64 12.57 5.05
N SER A 276 -21.73 12.33 3.74
CA SER A 276 -22.71 11.39 3.20
C SER A 276 -22.05 10.06 2.90
N MET A 277 -22.72 8.97 3.27
CA MET A 277 -22.28 7.63 2.94
C MET A 277 -23.41 6.84 2.32
N ARG A 278 -23.14 6.32 1.14
CA ARG A 278 -24.06 5.44 0.44
C ARG A 278 -23.65 4.00 0.68
N LEU A 279 -24.51 3.24 1.35
CA LEU A 279 -24.29 1.83 1.59
C LEU A 279 -24.94 1.04 0.45
N LEU A 280 -24.10 0.49 -0.42
CA LEU A 280 -24.52 -0.41 -1.48
C LEU A 280 -24.48 -1.84 -0.93
N PHE A 281 -25.64 -2.43 -0.69
CA PHE A 281 -25.74 -3.85 -0.38
C PHE A 281 -26.03 -4.61 -1.67
N ASP A 282 -25.33 -5.72 -1.89
CA ASP A 282 -25.64 -6.68 -2.96
C ASP A 282 -26.89 -7.51 -2.60
N VAL A 283 -27.96 -6.81 -2.26
CA VAL A 283 -29.27 -7.41 -2.02
C VAL A 283 -29.92 -7.47 -3.39
N ARG A 284 -29.97 -8.68 -3.97
CA ARG A 284 -30.67 -8.96 -5.24
C ARG A 284 -31.95 -8.12 -5.30
N ARG A 285 -32.11 -7.30 -6.35
CA ARG A 285 -33.20 -6.30 -6.54
C ARG A 285 -34.59 -6.75 -6.03
N LYS A 286 -34.94 -8.03 -6.23
CA LYS A 286 -36.20 -8.68 -5.76
C LYS A 286 -36.40 -8.71 -4.24
N SER A 287 -35.32 -8.72 -3.46
CA SER A 287 -35.36 -8.68 -2.00
C SER A 287 -35.61 -7.25 -1.49
N CYS A 288 -35.07 -6.22 -2.14
CA CYS A 288 -35.37 -4.82 -1.81
C CYS A 288 -36.84 -4.47 -2.05
N GLU A 289 -37.44 -4.95 -3.13
CA GLU A 289 -38.89 -4.75 -3.41
C GLU A 289 -39.77 -5.36 -2.30
N ARG A 290 -39.43 -6.56 -1.81
CA ARG A 290 -40.11 -7.18 -0.67
C ARG A 290 -39.89 -6.41 0.63
N LEU A 291 -38.71 -5.83 0.82
CA LEU A 291 -38.38 -5.03 2.00
C LEU A 291 -39.12 -3.68 1.99
N ALA A 292 -39.18 -3.00 0.85
CA ALA A 292 -39.96 -1.78 0.67
C ALA A 292 -41.45 -2.00 0.96
N ALA A 293 -41.99 -3.18 0.60
CA ALA A 293 -43.37 -3.56 0.91
C ALA A 293 -43.65 -3.75 2.42
N THR A 294 -42.63 -3.95 3.25
CA THR A 294 -42.81 -4.21 4.69
C THR A 294 -42.92 -2.96 5.56
N SER A 295 -42.71 -1.76 5.02
CA SER A 295 -42.78 -0.47 5.75
C SER A 295 -41.92 -0.39 7.03
N LEU A 296 -41.02 -1.35 7.26
CA LEU A 296 -40.14 -1.33 8.42
C LEU A 296 -39.17 -0.16 8.26
N PRO A 297 -39.20 0.83 9.15
CA PRO A 297 -38.41 2.03 8.93
C PRO A 297 -36.92 1.69 9.03
N ILE A 298 -36.11 2.31 8.18
CA ILE A 298 -34.67 2.07 7.98
C ILE A 298 -33.86 1.97 9.29
N HIS A 299 -34.28 2.70 10.32
CA HIS A 299 -33.71 2.65 11.68
C HIS A 299 -33.59 1.22 12.25
N THR A 300 -34.44 0.29 11.82
CA THR A 300 -34.43 -1.12 12.27
C THR A 300 -33.19 -1.84 11.74
N TYR A 301 -32.79 -1.58 10.50
CA TYR A 301 -31.57 -2.13 9.88
C TYR A 301 -30.32 -1.41 10.37
N LEU A 302 -30.43 -0.11 10.60
CA LEU A 302 -29.33 0.70 11.14
C LEU A 302 -28.93 0.28 12.56
N ARG A 303 -29.89 -0.19 13.36
CA ARG A 303 -29.61 -0.76 14.68
C ARG A 303 -28.71 -1.99 14.62
N SER A 304 -28.81 -2.83 13.58
CA SER A 304 -27.92 -3.99 13.45
C SER A 304 -26.52 -3.63 12.96
N MET A 305 -26.37 -2.48 12.29
CA MET A 305 -25.07 -1.96 11.84
C MET A 305 -24.38 -1.03 12.84
N ASP A 306 -25.08 -0.62 13.91
CA ASP A 306 -24.58 0.29 14.94
C ASP A 306 -23.98 1.59 14.36
N VAL A 307 -24.67 2.17 13.38
CA VAL A 307 -24.20 3.38 12.66
C VAL A 307 -23.99 4.59 13.57
N GLU A 308 -24.69 4.64 14.71
CA GLU A 308 -24.47 5.66 15.74
C GLU A 308 -23.09 5.52 16.36
N ASN A 309 -22.68 4.31 16.75
CA ASN A 309 -21.34 4.03 17.26
C ASN A 309 -20.28 4.24 16.17
N ILE A 310 -20.55 3.87 14.92
CA ILE A 310 -19.64 4.18 13.80
C ILE A 310 -19.41 5.69 13.69
N THR A 311 -20.50 6.47 13.69
CA THR A 311 -20.43 7.94 13.65
C THR A 311 -19.69 8.49 14.87
N GLN A 312 -19.93 7.92 16.05
CA GLN A 312 -19.28 8.32 17.29
C GLN A 312 -17.78 8.01 17.29
N ARG A 313 -17.36 6.93 16.61
CA ARG A 313 -15.95 6.59 16.40
C ARG A 313 -15.27 7.53 15.41
N TRP A 314 -15.98 8.07 14.42
CA TRP A 314 -15.40 8.98 13.42
C TRP A 314 -15.39 10.45 13.83
N ALA A 315 -16.39 10.90 14.59
CA ALA A 315 -16.52 12.28 15.06
C ALA A 315 -15.26 12.87 15.74
N PRO A 316 -14.41 12.11 16.47
CA PRO A 316 -13.13 12.62 17.01
C PRO A 316 -12.10 12.95 15.92
N TYR A 317 -12.20 12.34 14.75
CA TYR A 317 -11.29 12.52 13.62
C TYR A 317 -11.76 13.59 12.63
N LEU A 318 -12.99 14.07 12.78
CA LEU A 318 -13.62 15.07 11.92
C LEU A 318 -14.15 16.21 12.79
N PRO A 319 -13.30 17.16 13.26
CA PRO A 319 -13.67 18.12 14.30
C PRO A 319 -14.82 19.06 13.89
N GLU A 320 -14.94 19.33 12.60
CA GLU A 320 -15.98 20.21 12.04
C GLU A 320 -17.27 19.49 11.64
N LEU A 321 -17.29 18.15 11.72
CA LEU A 321 -18.44 17.35 11.30
C LEU A 321 -19.64 17.68 12.18
N LYS A 322 -20.70 18.17 11.52
CA LYS A 322 -21.99 18.47 12.14
C LYS A 322 -23.03 17.41 11.81
N TYR A 323 -22.94 16.79 10.63
CA TYR A 323 -23.95 15.84 10.16
C TYR A 323 -23.34 14.66 9.42
N VAL A 324 -23.88 13.47 9.66
CA VAL A 324 -23.60 12.26 8.88
C VAL A 324 -24.89 11.72 8.31
N SER A 325 -24.97 11.56 6.99
CA SER A 325 -26.08 10.91 6.31
C SER A 325 -25.69 9.50 5.87
N PHE A 326 -26.55 8.53 6.14
CA PHE A 326 -26.46 7.17 5.62
C PHE A 326 -27.61 6.95 4.63
N GLN A 327 -27.24 6.71 3.37
CA GLN A 327 -28.18 6.45 2.28
C GLN A 327 -28.22 4.95 1.96
N PHE A 328 -29.42 4.39 1.81
CA PHE A 328 -29.64 2.97 1.48
C PHE A 328 -30.50 2.85 0.23
N CYS A 329 -29.91 2.37 -0.87
CA CYS A 329 -30.55 2.25 -2.18
C CYS A 329 -31.19 3.55 -2.71
N PRO A 330 -30.98 3.95 -3.97
CA PRO A 330 -31.43 5.26 -4.46
C PRO A 330 -32.95 5.54 -4.38
N ASP A 331 -33.80 4.50 -4.32
CA ASP A 331 -35.18 4.65 -4.77
C ASP A 331 -36.28 4.37 -3.73
N GLN A 332 -36.01 3.94 -2.48
CA GLN A 332 -37.09 3.37 -1.64
C GLN A 332 -37.13 3.71 -0.14
N LEU A 333 -36.10 4.34 0.46
CA LEU A 333 -36.12 4.65 1.91
C LEU A 333 -35.60 6.07 2.20
N SER A 334 -36.07 6.67 3.30
CA SER A 334 -35.56 7.96 3.78
C SER A 334 -34.16 7.81 4.36
N ASP A 335 -33.27 8.74 3.99
CA ASP A 335 -31.91 8.82 4.53
C ASP A 335 -31.92 8.94 6.06
N ALA A 336 -30.99 8.24 6.72
CA ALA A 336 -30.79 8.41 8.15
C ALA A 336 -29.69 9.44 8.40
N VAL A 337 -30.07 10.57 8.97
CA VAL A 337 -29.15 11.66 9.27
C VAL A 337 -28.91 11.74 10.77
N PHE A 338 -27.64 11.79 11.15
CA PHE A 338 -27.19 11.94 12.53
C PHE A 338 -26.53 13.30 12.71
N ALA A 339 -26.94 14.03 13.75
CA ALA A 339 -26.26 15.23 14.19
C ALA A 339 -25.12 14.87 15.14
N VAL A 340 -23.95 15.46 14.90
CA VAL A 340 -22.77 15.36 15.74
C VAL A 340 -22.59 16.69 16.47
N THR A 341 -22.71 16.65 17.79
CA THR A 341 -22.50 17.82 18.65
C THR A 341 -21.37 17.56 19.65
N ARG A 342 -20.71 18.63 20.10
CA ARG A 342 -19.53 18.57 20.98
C ARG A 342 -19.67 19.47 22.22
N PRO A 343 -20.73 19.35 23.03
CA PRO A 343 -20.82 20.10 24.28
C PRO A 343 -19.68 19.69 25.22
N ASP A 344 -18.94 20.66 25.77
CA ASP A 344 -17.85 20.44 26.74
C ASP A 344 -16.79 19.43 26.27
N ASN A 345 -16.43 19.47 24.98
CA ASN A 345 -15.52 18.51 24.33
C ASN A 345 -15.99 17.04 24.37
N ARG A 346 -17.26 16.77 24.71
CA ARG A 346 -17.85 15.43 24.65
C ARG A 346 -18.62 15.26 23.36
N ILE A 347 -18.27 14.25 22.59
CA ILE A 347 -18.95 13.93 21.33
C ILE A 347 -20.26 13.22 21.65
N THR A 348 -21.36 13.82 21.19
CA THR A 348 -22.69 13.22 21.21
C THR A 348 -23.22 13.11 19.79
N VAL A 349 -23.68 11.91 19.43
CA VAL A 349 -24.32 11.61 18.15
C VAL A 349 -25.80 11.42 18.42
N LYS A 350 -26.67 12.05 17.63
CA LYS A 350 -28.12 11.90 17.76
C LYS A 350 -28.76 11.74 16.39
N SER A 351 -29.59 10.73 16.23
CA SER A 351 -30.45 10.60 15.05
C SER A 351 -31.40 11.79 14.96
N LEU A 352 -31.51 12.39 13.77
CA LEU A 352 -32.43 13.48 13.50
C LEU A 352 -33.81 12.93 13.12
N PRO A 353 -34.91 13.60 13.56
CA PRO A 353 -36.23 13.36 13.01
C PRO A 353 -36.26 13.58 11.49
N GLU A 354 -37.14 12.87 10.78
CA GLU A 354 -37.20 12.89 9.31
C GLU A 354 -37.28 14.31 8.72
N ASP A 355 -38.13 15.17 9.27
CA ASP A 355 -38.27 16.55 8.77
C ASP A 355 -37.00 17.39 8.94
N ALA A 356 -36.28 17.18 10.06
CA ALA A 356 -35.02 17.85 10.31
C ALA A 356 -33.92 17.28 9.40
N ALA A 357 -33.87 15.96 9.23
CA ALA A 357 -32.96 15.29 8.31
C ALA A 357 -33.16 15.80 6.87
N ARG A 358 -34.41 15.89 6.40
CA ARG A 358 -34.76 16.41 5.07
C ARG A 358 -34.30 17.85 4.90
N LYS A 359 -34.58 18.72 5.88
CA LYS A 359 -34.11 20.11 5.85
C LYS A 359 -32.59 20.21 5.71
N ILE A 360 -31.82 19.41 6.45
CA ILE A 360 -30.36 19.40 6.36
C ILE A 360 -29.88 18.89 4.99
N LEU A 361 -30.55 17.88 4.44
CA LEU A 361 -30.22 17.35 3.11
C LEU A 361 -30.52 18.37 2.01
N ASP A 362 -31.63 19.09 2.10
CA ASP A 362 -32.03 20.14 1.16
C ASP A 362 -31.10 21.37 1.24
N GLU A 363 -30.60 21.71 2.43
CA GLU A 363 -29.64 22.80 2.64
C GLU A 363 -28.20 22.39 2.29
N CYS A 364 -27.94 21.12 2.01
CA CYS A 364 -26.61 20.66 1.64
C CYS A 364 -26.22 21.22 0.26
N PRO A 365 -25.03 21.80 0.07
CA PRO A 365 -24.58 22.28 -1.25
C PRO A 365 -24.45 21.17 -2.30
N PHE A 366 -24.55 19.91 -1.88
CA PHE A 366 -24.58 18.73 -2.74
C PHE A 366 -25.96 18.05 -2.76
N ALA A 367 -27.02 18.72 -2.30
CA ALA A 367 -28.39 18.20 -2.24
C ALA A 367 -28.78 17.52 -3.55
N ASP A 368 -28.54 18.15 -4.70
CA ASP A 368 -28.88 17.59 -6.01
C ASP A 368 -28.16 16.27 -6.30
N LYS A 369 -26.92 16.07 -5.80
CA LYS A 369 -26.16 14.81 -5.95
C LYS A 369 -26.55 13.76 -4.92
N LEU A 370 -26.92 14.19 -3.71
CA LEU A 370 -27.34 13.33 -2.61
C LEU A 370 -28.77 12.82 -2.81
N CYS A 371 -29.63 13.67 -3.35
CA CYS A 371 -31.05 13.47 -3.59
C CYS A 371 -31.35 13.08 -5.04
N MET A 372 -30.36 12.63 -5.83
CA MET A 372 -30.62 11.90 -7.09
C MET A 372 -31.33 10.58 -6.78
N ARG A 373 -32.59 10.68 -6.35
CA ARG A 373 -33.67 9.80 -6.80
C ARG A 373 -33.56 9.87 -8.29
N SER A 374 -33.23 8.74 -8.89
CA SER A 374 -33.16 8.56 -10.33
C SER A 374 -34.26 9.37 -11.04
N SER A 375 -33.92 10.55 -11.56
CA SER A 375 -34.55 11.06 -12.77
C SER A 375 -33.98 10.22 -13.92
N VAL A 376 -34.17 8.91 -13.83
CA VAL A 376 -34.14 8.04 -14.99
C VAL A 376 -35.46 8.35 -15.66
N ASP A 377 -35.41 9.28 -16.61
CA ASP A 377 -36.30 9.23 -17.75
C ASP A 377 -36.37 7.76 -18.19
N GLU A 378 -37.54 7.14 -18.03
CA GLU A 378 -37.88 5.79 -18.49
C GLU A 378 -37.89 5.67 -20.03
N THR A 379 -37.08 6.46 -20.74
CA THR A 379 -37.05 6.53 -22.21
C THR A 379 -35.66 6.41 -22.77
N VAL A 380 -34.88 5.39 -22.38
CA VAL A 380 -34.00 4.66 -23.31
C VAL A 380 -33.83 3.22 -22.78
N TRP A 381 -34.62 2.30 -23.33
CA TRP A 381 -34.25 0.89 -23.48
C TRP A 381 -34.02 0.62 -24.96
#